data_AF-A0A815KRA5-F1
#
_entry.id   AF-A0A815KRA5-F1
#
_cell.length_a   1.000
_cell.length_b   1.000
_cell.length_c   1.000
_cell.angle_alpha   90.00
_cell.angle_beta   90.00
_cell.angle_gamma   90.00
#
_symmetry.space_group_name_H-M   'P 1'
#
loop_
_entity.id
_entity.type
_entity.pdbx_description
1 polymer ?
#
loop_
_entity_poly.entity_id
_entity_poly.type
_entity_poly.pdbx_seq_one_letter_code
_entity_poly.pdbx_strand_id
1 'polypeptide(L)'
;MIDYCRLQYEGNQYQVGMIDEFERDYDLHSPIWWYTRDGFIHKMLNKALFQQDIDTMYAMRVFIKDLHWQLVQLSNQNPLREKNEILTLYRGQKMRRNHFEDIKTNLRGLISFYNFLSTSGDREVALLFAAHFDHANEPLSTANG
;
A
#
# COMPACT_ATOMS: atom_id res chain seq x y z
N MET A 1 -16.96 4.59 -5.71
CA MET A 1 -15.67 3.89 -5.50
C MET A 1 -15.64 2.60 -6.30
N ILE A 2 -16.59 1.69 -6.08
CA ILE A 2 -16.61 0.37 -6.72
C ILE A 2 -16.54 0.46 -8.26
N ASP A 3 -17.40 1.25 -8.89
CA ASP A 3 -17.39 1.38 -10.36
C ASP A 3 -16.07 1.94 -10.90
N TYR A 4 -15.46 2.88 -10.19
CA TYR A 4 -14.14 3.41 -10.52
C TYR A 4 -13.08 2.29 -10.46
N CYS A 5 -13.10 1.49 -9.39
CA CYS A 5 -12.18 0.36 -9.25
C CYS A 5 -12.39 -0.70 -10.34
N ARG A 6 -13.65 -0.99 -10.71
CA ARG A 6 -13.99 -1.91 -11.81
C ARG A 6 -13.42 -1.43 -13.14
N LEU A 7 -13.55 -0.14 -13.43
CA LEU A 7 -12.99 0.46 -14.64
C LEU A 7 -11.45 0.36 -14.69
N GLN A 8 -10.76 0.63 -13.58
CA GLN A 8 -9.30 0.52 -13.51
C GLN A 8 -8.77 -0.91 -13.67
N TYR A 9 -9.59 -1.91 -13.36
CA TYR A 9 -9.24 -3.33 -13.45
C TYR A 9 -10.04 -4.05 -14.55
N GLU A 10 -10.54 -3.31 -15.54
CA GLU A 10 -11.23 -3.89 -16.68
C GLU A 10 -10.34 -4.94 -17.37
N GLY A 11 -10.92 -6.11 -17.66
CA GLY A 11 -10.18 -7.25 -18.23
C GLY A 11 -9.41 -8.10 -17.21
N ASN A 12 -9.25 -7.68 -15.95
CA ASN A 12 -8.66 -8.49 -14.89
C ASN A 12 -9.74 -9.16 -14.03
N GLN A 13 -10.23 -10.31 -14.48
CA GLN A 13 -11.32 -11.05 -13.82
C GLN A 13 -11.02 -11.39 -12.35
N TYR A 14 -9.75 -11.63 -12.00
CA TYR A 14 -9.36 -11.88 -10.62
C TYR A 14 -9.59 -10.65 -9.74
N GLN A 15 -9.13 -9.47 -10.17
CA GLN A 15 -9.33 -8.23 -9.42
C GLN A 15 -10.80 -7.80 -9.40
N VAL A 16 -11.53 -7.99 -10.50
CA VAL A 16 -12.98 -7.75 -10.54
C VAL A 16 -13.72 -8.61 -9.51
N GLY A 17 -13.40 -9.90 -9.41
CA GLY A 17 -13.98 -10.78 -8.39
C GLY A 17 -13.68 -10.31 -6.96
N MET A 18 -12.48 -9.79 -6.70
CA MET A 18 -12.15 -9.19 -5.40
C MET A 18 -12.92 -7.90 -5.12
N ILE A 19 -13.23 -7.11 -6.16
CA ILE A 19 -14.06 -5.90 -6.03
C ILE A 19 -15.50 -6.28 -5.71
N ASP A 20 -16.03 -7.34 -6.33
CA ASP A 20 -17.38 -7.83 -6.05
C ASP A 20 -17.50 -8.41 -4.63
N GLU A 21 -16.46 -9.12 -4.16
CA GLU A 21 -16.37 -9.56 -2.78
C GLU A 21 -16.33 -8.37 -1.82
N PHE A 22 -15.50 -7.36 -2.11
CA PHE A 22 -15.43 -6.15 -1.31
C PHE A 22 -16.77 -5.42 -1.25
N GLU A 23 -17.48 -5.24 -2.37
CA GLU A 23 -18.77 -4.56 -2.40
C GLU A 23 -19.82 -5.28 -1.55
N ARG A 24 -19.84 -6.62 -1.59
CA ARG A 24 -20.81 -7.44 -0.86
C ARG A 24 -20.47 -7.55 0.63
N ASP A 25 -19.20 -7.74 0.95
CA ASP A 25 -18.74 -8.19 2.26
C ASP A 25 -18.00 -7.09 3.04
N TYR A 26 -17.99 -5.84 2.57
CA TYR A 26 -17.20 -4.74 3.16
C TYR A 26 -17.35 -4.67 4.68
N ASP A 27 -18.58 -4.67 5.18
CA ASP A 27 -18.92 -4.50 6.59
C ASP A 27 -18.66 -5.76 7.44
N LEU A 28 -18.38 -6.92 6.81
CA LEU A 28 -18.05 -8.16 7.52
C LEU A 28 -16.60 -8.16 8.02
N HIS A 29 -15.77 -7.27 7.50
CA HIS A 29 -14.35 -7.16 7.84
C HIS A 29 -13.97 -5.71 8.13
N SER A 30 -12.86 -5.51 8.86
CA SER A 30 -12.41 -4.16 9.15
C SER A 30 -11.64 -3.54 7.96
N PRO A 31 -11.60 -2.21 7.80
CA PRO A 31 -10.81 -1.55 6.77
C PRO A 31 -9.34 -2.01 6.70
N ILE A 32 -8.68 -2.24 7.84
CA ILE A 32 -7.31 -2.78 7.91
C ILE A 32 -7.20 -4.18 7.31
N TRP A 33 -8.21 -5.04 7.49
CA TRP A 33 -8.21 -6.38 6.90
C TRP A 33 -8.21 -6.30 5.38
N TRP A 34 -9.08 -5.45 4.82
CA TRP A 34 -9.12 -5.18 3.37
C TRP A 34 -7.82 -4.56 2.84
N TYR A 35 -7.16 -3.70 3.62
CA TYR A 35 -5.90 -3.06 3.24
C TYR A 35 -4.66 -3.97 3.32
N THR A 36 -4.66 -4.94 4.25
CA THR A 36 -3.52 -5.84 4.48
C THR A 36 -3.60 -7.13 3.67
N ARG A 37 -4.80 -7.50 3.20
CA ARG A 37 -4.99 -8.58 2.22
C ARG A 37 -4.33 -8.22 0.89
N ASP A 38 -3.72 -9.21 0.22
CA ASP A 38 -3.27 -9.03 -1.16
C ASP A 38 -4.48 -8.87 -2.08
N GLY A 39 -4.67 -7.66 -2.62
CA GLY A 39 -5.83 -7.33 -3.43
C GLY A 39 -5.80 -5.93 -4.03
N PHE A 40 -6.90 -5.57 -4.70
CA PHE A 40 -7.02 -4.30 -5.42
C PHE A 40 -6.86 -3.09 -4.49
N ILE A 41 -7.42 -3.14 -3.28
CA ILE A 41 -7.35 -2.03 -2.31
C ILE A 41 -5.90 -1.68 -2.00
N HIS A 42 -5.10 -2.66 -1.56
CA HIS A 42 -3.71 -2.46 -1.22
C HIS A 42 -2.91 -1.88 -2.40
N LYS A 43 -3.08 -2.48 -3.58
CA LYS A 43 -2.33 -2.13 -4.80
C LYS A 43 -2.71 -0.75 -5.33
N MET A 44 -4.01 -0.50 -5.49
CA MET A 44 -4.55 0.74 -6.05
C MET A 44 -4.26 1.91 -5.10
N LEU A 45 -4.53 1.76 -3.80
CA LEU A 45 -4.35 2.86 -2.85
C LEU A 45 -2.88 3.23 -2.68
N ASN A 46 -1.98 2.24 -2.52
CA ASN A 46 -0.55 2.54 -2.38
C ASN A 46 0.03 3.17 -3.65
N LYS A 47 -0.41 2.73 -4.83
CA LYS A 47 -0.01 3.34 -6.10
C LYS A 47 -0.51 4.78 -6.19
N ALA A 48 -1.78 5.04 -5.88
CA ALA A 48 -2.37 6.37 -5.94
C ALA A 48 -1.68 7.35 -4.99
N LEU A 49 -1.45 6.95 -3.74
CA LEU A 49 -0.72 7.76 -2.76
C LEU A 49 0.72 8.01 -3.20
N PHE A 50 1.42 7.00 -3.73
CA PHE A 50 2.79 7.17 -4.21
C PHE A 50 2.88 8.13 -5.41
N GLN A 51 1.93 8.05 -6.33
CA GLN A 51 1.90 8.88 -7.54
C GLN A 51 1.19 10.22 -7.36
N GLN A 52 0.61 10.46 -6.17
CA GLN A 52 -0.25 11.62 -5.91
C GLN A 52 -1.41 11.71 -6.93
N ASP A 53 -1.98 10.56 -7.30
CA ASP A 53 -3.14 10.48 -8.19
C ASP A 53 -4.40 10.91 -7.44
N ILE A 54 -4.73 12.19 -7.59
CA ILE A 54 -5.85 12.84 -6.91
C ILE A 54 -7.18 12.19 -7.28
N ASP A 55 -7.36 11.75 -8.53
CA ASP A 55 -8.62 11.16 -8.99
C ASP A 55 -8.85 9.81 -8.31
N THR A 56 -7.83 8.94 -8.27
CA THR A 56 -7.93 7.67 -7.56
C THR A 56 -8.08 7.89 -6.05
N MET A 57 -7.31 8.80 -5.46
CA MET A 57 -7.44 9.13 -4.03
C MET A 57 -8.84 9.64 -3.69
N TYR A 58 -9.40 10.50 -4.53
CA TYR A 58 -10.76 11.01 -4.36
C TYR A 58 -11.79 9.91 -4.54
N ALA A 59 -11.64 9.02 -5.51
CA ALA A 59 -12.53 7.87 -5.71
C ALA A 59 -12.53 6.92 -4.51
N MET A 60 -11.37 6.74 -3.86
CA MET A 60 -11.16 5.89 -2.67
C MET A 60 -11.32 6.63 -1.34
N ARG A 61 -11.71 7.91 -1.32
CA ARG A 61 -11.70 8.77 -0.13
C ARG A 61 -12.45 8.22 1.08
N VAL A 62 -13.54 7.48 0.85
CA VAL A 62 -14.34 6.86 1.91
C VAL A 62 -13.51 5.77 2.60
N PHE A 63 -12.94 4.86 1.82
CA PHE A 63 -12.07 3.81 2.35
C PHE A 63 -10.82 4.39 3.04
N ILE A 64 -10.21 5.43 2.47
CA ILE A 64 -9.05 6.12 3.09
C ILE A 64 -9.41 6.65 4.47
N LYS A 65 -10.57 7.30 4.59
CA LYS A 65 -11.06 7.83 5.87
C LYS A 65 -11.30 6.71 6.88
N ASP A 66 -11.96 5.64 6.47
CA ASP A 66 -12.28 4.51 7.34
C ASP A 66 -11.00 3.80 7.83
N LEU A 67 -10.05 3.57 6.92
CA LEU A 67 -8.73 3.01 7.25
C LEU A 67 -7.96 3.93 8.22
N HIS A 68 -7.94 5.23 7.96
CA HIS A 68 -7.27 6.20 8.82
C HIS A 68 -7.87 6.21 10.23
N TRP A 69 -9.21 6.23 10.34
CA TRP A 69 -9.89 6.20 11.64
C TRP A 69 -9.59 4.92 12.42
N GLN A 70 -9.59 3.76 11.75
CA GLN A 70 -9.25 2.51 12.42
C GLN A 70 -7.79 2.52 12.92
N LEU A 71 -6.85 3.04 12.14
CA LEU A 71 -5.45 3.17 12.56
C LEU A 71 -5.28 4.10 13.76
N VAL A 72 -6.00 5.24 13.78
CA VAL A 72 -5.98 6.17 14.92
C VAL A 72 -6.54 5.52 16.18
N GLN A 73 -7.65 4.77 16.06
CA GLN A 73 -8.24 4.04 17.19
C GLN A 73 -7.27 3.02 17.78
N LEU A 74 -6.64 2.18 16.94
CA LEU A 74 -5.65 1.19 17.39
C LEU A 74 -4.40 1.85 17.98
N SER A 75 -3.94 2.97 17.41
CA SER A 75 -2.82 3.74 17.95
C SER A 75 -3.12 4.33 19.32
N ASN A 76 -4.35 4.81 19.55
CA ASN A 76 -4.79 5.30 20.86
C ASN A 76 -4.85 4.19 21.91
N GLN A 77 -5.10 2.94 21.49
CA GLN A 77 -5.18 1.77 22.37
C GLN A 77 -3.82 1.08 22.60
N ASN A 78 -2.76 1.50 21.90
CA ASN A 78 -1.47 0.84 21.97
C ASN A 78 -0.74 1.22 23.27
N PRO A 79 -0.47 0.27 24.19
CA PRO A 79 0.19 0.55 25.46
C PRO A 79 1.63 1.06 25.32
N LEU A 80 2.28 0.81 24.17
CA LEU A 80 3.61 1.34 23.88
C LEU A 80 3.61 2.87 23.76
N ARG A 81 2.47 3.46 23.39
CA ARG A 81 2.33 4.91 23.26
C ARG A 81 2.49 5.63 24.59
N GLU A 82 2.04 5.03 25.68
CA GLU A 82 2.17 5.60 27.04
C GLU A 82 3.58 5.48 27.59
N LYS A 83 4.33 4.47 27.14
CA LYS A 83 5.67 4.15 27.67
C LYS A 83 6.82 4.90 27.01
N ASN A 84 6.56 5.66 25.93
CA ASN A 84 7.59 6.34 25.11
C ASN A 84 8.76 5.40 24.72
N GLU A 85 8.46 4.12 24.49
CA GLU A 85 9.47 3.13 24.11
C GLU A 85 9.80 3.24 22.62
N ILE A 86 11.10 3.14 22.29
CA ILE A 86 11.56 3.10 20.91
C ILE A 86 11.29 1.69 20.35
N LEU A 87 10.38 1.61 19.38
CA LEU A 87 10.10 0.38 18.66
C LEU A 87 10.88 0.35 17.35
N THR A 88 11.74 -0.67 17.19
CA THR A 88 12.43 -0.91 15.91
C THR A 88 11.57 -1.81 15.03
N LEU A 89 11.29 -1.33 13.82
CA LEU A 89 10.49 -2.04 12.80
C LEU A 89 11.25 -2.04 11.48
N TYR A 90 10.95 -3.03 10.65
CA TYR A 90 11.58 -3.25 9.36
C TYR A 90 10.55 -3.13 8.25
N ARG A 91 10.97 -2.52 7.13
CA ARG A 91 10.16 -2.40 5.90
C ARG A 91 11.01 -2.81 4.71
N GLY A 92 10.55 -3.80 3.96
CA GLY A 92 11.07 -4.11 2.63
C GLY A 92 10.24 -3.42 1.56
N GLN A 93 10.91 -2.86 0.55
CA GLN A 93 10.26 -2.21 -0.57
C GLN A 93 11.15 -2.22 -1.81
N LYS A 94 10.58 -2.59 -2.96
CA LYS A 94 11.19 -2.33 -4.28
C LYS A 94 11.03 -0.84 -4.60
N MET A 95 12.11 -0.19 -5.00
CA MET A 95 12.09 1.23 -5.35
C MET A 95 12.93 1.50 -6.59
N ARG A 96 12.61 2.59 -7.30
CA ARG A 96 13.40 3.03 -8.45
C ARG A 96 14.78 3.49 -7.98
N ARG A 97 15.80 3.22 -8.80
CA ARG A 97 17.20 3.56 -8.48
C ARG A 97 17.39 5.05 -8.20
N ASN A 98 16.80 5.93 -9.01
CA ASN A 98 16.90 7.37 -8.81
C ASN A 98 16.35 7.78 -7.43
N HIS A 99 15.16 7.30 -7.06
CA HIS A 99 14.57 7.59 -5.76
C HIS A 99 15.42 7.04 -4.60
N PHE A 100 16.11 5.90 -4.80
CA PHE A 100 17.05 5.37 -3.81
C PHE A 100 18.29 6.26 -3.64
N GLU A 101 18.84 6.78 -4.73
CA GLU A 101 19.95 7.72 -4.67
C GLU A 101 19.53 9.07 -4.04
N ASP A 102 18.30 9.54 -4.28
CA ASP A 102 17.76 10.72 -3.59
C ASP A 102 17.72 10.49 -2.07
N ILE A 103 17.26 9.32 -1.61
CA ILE A 103 17.27 8.98 -0.18
C ILE A 103 18.69 8.92 0.38
N LYS A 104 19.64 8.34 -0.35
CA LYS A 104 21.05 8.26 0.07
C LYS A 104 21.71 9.63 0.19
N THR A 105 21.40 10.55 -0.72
CA THR A 105 21.96 11.91 -0.70
C THR A 105 21.31 12.77 0.38
N ASN A 106 20.09 12.44 0.82
CA ASN A 106 19.37 13.08 1.92
C ASN A 106 19.81 12.58 3.32
N LEU A 107 21.11 12.36 3.53
CA LEU A 107 21.68 11.95 4.81
C LEU A 107 21.39 13.00 5.89
N ARG A 108 20.85 12.53 7.04
CA ARG A 108 20.40 13.37 8.17
C ARG A 108 19.22 14.31 7.85
N GLY A 109 18.62 14.20 6.66
CA GLY A 109 17.39 14.91 6.33
C GLY A 109 16.13 14.18 6.78
N LEU A 110 14.99 14.82 6.58
CA LEU A 110 13.68 14.23 6.83
C LEU A 110 13.20 13.49 5.58
N ILE A 111 12.48 12.38 5.81
CA ILE A 111 11.79 11.63 4.76
C ILE A 111 10.30 11.67 5.09
N SER A 112 9.50 12.08 4.12
CA SER A 112 8.04 12.04 4.20
C SER A 112 7.53 10.88 3.35
N PHE A 113 6.57 10.14 3.88
CA PHE A 113 5.90 9.06 3.15
C PHE A 113 4.50 9.50 2.77
N TYR A 114 4.14 9.31 1.51
CA TYR A 114 2.79 9.62 1.02
C TYR A 114 1.79 8.48 1.30
N ASN A 115 2.30 7.25 1.42
CA ASN A 115 1.51 6.06 1.64
C ASN A 115 1.54 5.62 3.12
N PHE A 116 0.56 4.79 3.49
CA PHE A 116 0.59 4.10 4.78
C PHE A 116 1.81 3.16 4.87
N LEU A 117 2.45 3.14 6.04
CA LEU A 117 3.64 2.34 6.29
C LEU A 117 3.23 0.95 6.82
N SER A 118 3.33 -0.06 5.96
CA SER A 118 3.39 -1.45 6.39
C SER A 118 4.82 -1.80 6.80
N THR A 119 4.96 -2.37 8.00
CA THR A 119 6.25 -2.71 8.63
C THR A 119 6.09 -4.00 9.45
N SER A 120 7.21 -4.65 9.75
CA SER A 120 7.27 -5.89 10.54
C SER A 120 8.28 -5.75 11.66
N GLY A 121 8.00 -6.35 12.83
CA GLY A 121 9.00 -6.53 13.88
C GLY A 121 10.05 -7.60 13.51
N ASP A 122 9.70 -8.51 12.61
CA ASP A 122 10.60 -9.52 12.06
C ASP A 122 11.23 -9.02 10.76
N ARG A 123 12.57 -8.96 10.76
CA ARG A 123 13.38 -8.53 9.62
C ARG A 123 13.27 -9.48 8.43
N GLU A 124 13.17 -10.79 8.64
CA GLU A 124 13.09 -11.76 7.55
C GLU A 124 11.76 -11.62 6.82
N VAL A 125 10.67 -11.39 7.55
CA VAL A 125 9.37 -11.04 6.95
C VAL A 125 9.48 -9.78 6.10
N ALA A 126 10.15 -8.73 6.60
CA ALA A 126 10.34 -7.50 5.82
C ALA A 126 11.14 -7.74 4.53
N LEU A 127 12.17 -8.60 4.56
CA LEU A 127 12.97 -8.92 3.36
C LEU A 127 12.15 -9.62 2.27
N LEU A 128 11.15 -10.44 2.63
CA LEU A 128 10.25 -11.05 1.64
C LEU A 128 9.56 -9.98 0.76
N PHE A 129 9.14 -8.86 1.36
CA PHE A 129 8.52 -7.74 0.62
C PHE A 129 9.51 -6.93 -0.23
N ALA A 130 10.81 -7.01 0.05
CA ALA A 130 11.84 -6.43 -0.83
C ALA A 130 12.16 -7.35 -2.01
N ALA A 131 12.05 -8.67 -1.83
CA ALA A 131 12.41 -9.69 -2.81
C ALA A 131 11.28 -10.07 -3.78
N HIS A 132 10.02 -10.05 -3.35
CA HIS A 132 8.86 -10.44 -4.18
C HIS A 132 8.16 -9.24 -4.82
N PHE A 133 8.37 -9.03 -6.12
CA PHE A 133 7.42 -8.42 -7.08
C PHE A 133 7.95 -8.60 -8.53
N ASP A 134 8.08 -9.86 -8.96
CA ASP A 134 8.23 -10.23 -10.38
C ASP A 134 7.11 -11.23 -10.73
N HIS A 135 5.92 -10.72 -11.04
CA HIS A 135 4.93 -11.38 -11.90
C HIS A 135 3.96 -10.33 -12.45
N ALA A 136 4.39 -9.62 -13.49
CA ALA A 136 3.54 -9.08 -14.56
C ALA A 136 4.43 -8.60 -15.71
N ASN A 137 4.45 -9.39 -16.79
CA ASN A 137 4.86 -9.10 -18.16
C ASN A 137 5.27 -7.64 -18.49
N GLU A 138 6.57 -7.43 -18.76
CA GLU A 138 7.00 -6.52 -19.82
C GLU A 138 7.66 -7.38 -20.91
N PRO A 139 7.15 -7.43 -22.16
CA PRO A 139 7.93 -8.00 -23.25
C PRO A 139 9.16 -7.11 -23.45
N LEU A 140 10.33 -7.74 -23.41
CA LEU A 140 11.59 -7.17 -23.87
C LEU A 140 11.34 -6.54 -25.25
N SER A 141 11.36 -5.21 -25.30
CA SER A 141 11.51 -4.48 -26.56
C SER A 141 12.80 -4.98 -27.21
N THR A 142 12.65 -5.78 -28.27
CA THR A 142 13.73 -6.06 -29.20
C THR A 142 14.06 -4.75 -29.91
N ALA A 143 15.10 -4.08 -29.45
CA ALA A 143 15.79 -3.08 -30.25
C ALA A 143 16.45 -3.80 -31.44
N ASN A 144 15.78 -3.77 -32.57
CA ASN A 144 16.37 -3.94 -33.90
C ASN A 144 16.03 -2.68 -34.70
N GLY A 145 17.08 -1.96 -35.09
CA GLY A 145 17.03 -0.70 -35.84
C GLY A 145 18.34 0.04 -35.69
#